data_AF-T1CTD0-F1
#
_entry.id   AF-T1CTD0-F1
#
_cell.length_a   1.000
_cell.length_b   1.000
_cell.length_c   1.000
_cell.angle_alpha   90.00
_cell.angle_beta   90.00
_cell.angle_gamma   90.00
#
_symmetry.space_group_name_H-M   'P 1'
#
loop_
_entity.id
_entity.type
_entity.pdbx_description
1 polymer ?
#
loop_
_entity_poly.entity_id
_entity_poly.type
_entity_poly.pdbx_seq_one_letter_code
_entity_poly.pdbx_strand_id
1 'polypeptide(L)'
;MERPEVFKGSPLLVRSSMRATLVIPTLNEAGSIGHVLRTFRTAAEAANRTIFAADPLDWEILVVDGASTDGTAEVAAREGARVLLERRRGYGRAYMTGF
;
A
#
# COMPACT_ATOMS: atom_id res chain seq x y z
N MET A 1 6.36 -57.71 -7.28
CA MET A 1 5.93 -56.51 -8.04
C MET A 1 5.15 -55.64 -7.06
N GLU A 2 5.88 -54.87 -6.26
CA GLU A 2 5.30 -53.95 -5.28
C GLU A 2 5.08 -52.59 -5.95
N ARG A 3 3.94 -51.96 -5.69
CA ARG A 3 3.52 -50.71 -6.30
C ARG A 3 4.39 -49.57 -5.72
N PRO A 4 4.84 -48.58 -6.52
CA PRO A 4 5.54 -47.44 -5.95
C PRO A 4 4.57 -46.62 -5.11
N GLU A 5 4.98 -46.26 -3.90
CA GLU A 5 4.26 -45.31 -3.06
C GLU A 5 4.24 -43.94 -3.75
N VAL A 6 3.04 -43.45 -4.02
CA VAL A 6 2.84 -42.11 -4.56
C VAL A 6 3.02 -41.11 -3.41
N PHE A 7 4.15 -40.41 -3.40
CA PHE A 7 4.37 -39.28 -2.52
C PHE A 7 3.38 -38.16 -2.89
N LYS A 8 2.25 -38.07 -2.19
CA LYS A 8 1.35 -36.91 -2.25
C LYS A 8 2.00 -35.76 -1.47
N GLY A 9 2.97 -35.10 -2.09
CA GLY A 9 3.37 -33.78 -1.66
C GLY A 9 2.16 -32.87 -1.79
N SER A 10 1.59 -32.44 -0.65
CA SER A 10 0.66 -31.31 -0.62
C SER A 10 1.34 -30.16 -1.35
N PRO A 11 0.73 -29.53 -2.39
CA PRO A 11 1.34 -28.33 -2.92
C PRO A 11 1.34 -27.34 -1.76
N LEU A 12 2.55 -26.96 -1.32
CA LEU A 12 2.74 -25.73 -0.59
C LEU A 12 2.18 -24.66 -1.52
N LEU A 13 0.93 -24.29 -1.27
CA LEU A 13 0.27 -23.17 -1.93
C LEU A 13 1.08 -21.97 -1.45
N VAL A 14 2.16 -21.65 -2.16
CA VAL A 14 2.72 -20.30 -2.14
C VAL A 14 1.61 -19.46 -2.74
N ARG A 15 0.67 -19.05 -1.89
CA ARG A 15 -0.27 -17.99 -2.21
C ARG A 15 0.63 -16.81 -2.51
N SER A 16 0.88 -16.56 -3.80
CA SER A 16 1.56 -15.35 -4.23
C SER A 16 0.57 -14.23 -3.94
N SER A 17 0.57 -13.75 -2.70
CA SER A 17 -0.27 -12.64 -2.26
C SER A 17 0.00 -11.48 -3.21
N MET A 18 -0.99 -11.08 -3.98
CA MET A 18 -0.89 -9.89 -4.81
C MET A 18 -0.55 -8.73 -3.88
N ARG A 19 0.58 -8.06 -4.12
CA ARG A 19 1.03 -6.91 -3.34
C ARG A 19 0.80 -5.63 -4.11
N ALA A 20 0.34 -4.59 -3.41
CA ALA A 20 0.21 -3.26 -3.97
C ALA A 20 0.66 -2.19 -2.98
N THR A 21 1.23 -1.12 -3.51
CA THR A 21 1.54 0.10 -2.73
C THR A 21 0.73 1.23 -3.33
N LEU A 22 -0.13 1.87 -2.53
CA LEU A 22 -0.69 3.17 -2.91
C LEU A 22 0.36 4.25 -2.66
N VAL A 23 0.78 4.93 -3.71
CA VAL A 23 1.72 6.05 -3.64
C VAL A 23 0.92 7.35 -3.73
N ILE A 24 1.10 8.24 -2.74
CA ILE A 24 0.46 9.56 -2.72
C ILE A 24 1.54 10.63 -2.59
N PRO A 25 1.85 11.39 -3.64
CA PRO A 25 2.67 12.59 -3.51
C PRO A 25 1.85 13.68 -2.80
N THR A 26 2.45 14.37 -1.84
CA THR A 26 1.78 15.44 -1.08
C THR A 26 2.63 16.71 -0.99
N LEU A 27 1.97 17.87 -0.96
CA LEU A 27 2.59 19.15 -0.57
C LEU A 27 1.53 20.09 0.03
N ASN A 28 1.59 20.29 1.35
CA ASN A 28 0.64 21.07 2.14
C ASN A 28 -0.83 20.62 1.98
N GLU A 29 -1.08 19.35 2.31
CA GLU A 29 -2.37 18.68 2.19
C GLU A 29 -2.94 18.21 3.54
N ALA A 30 -2.54 18.80 4.67
CA ALA A 30 -2.94 18.32 6.01
C ALA A 30 -4.48 18.28 6.20
N GLY A 31 -5.21 19.17 5.53
CA GLY A 31 -6.68 19.23 5.58
C GLY A 31 -7.39 18.10 4.86
N SER A 32 -6.76 17.43 3.89
CA SER A 32 -7.38 16.41 3.03
C SER A 32 -6.76 15.04 3.17
N ILE A 33 -5.46 14.93 3.41
CA ILE A 33 -4.71 13.66 3.33
C ILE A 33 -5.32 12.58 4.23
N GLY A 34 -5.73 12.93 5.46
CA GLY A 34 -6.33 11.95 6.36
C GLY A 34 -7.67 11.38 5.85
N HIS A 35 -8.48 12.19 5.17
CA HIS A 35 -9.72 11.71 4.55
C HIS A 35 -9.41 10.73 3.41
N VAL A 36 -8.46 11.06 2.54
CA VAL A 36 -8.04 10.20 1.42
C VAL A 36 -7.58 8.83 1.91
N LEU A 37 -6.71 8.80 2.93
CA LEU A 37 -6.16 7.57 3.49
C LEU A 37 -7.24 6.65 4.08
N ARG A 38 -8.19 7.21 4.83
CA ARG A 38 -9.32 6.45 5.40
C ARG A 38 -10.27 5.91 4.34
N THR A 39 -10.56 6.73 3.32
CA THR A 39 -11.39 6.33 2.19
C THR A 39 -10.75 5.17 1.42
N PHE A 40 -9.45 5.26 1.13
CA PHE A 40 -8.72 4.17 0.48
C PHE A 40 -8.74 2.88 1.32
N ARG A 41 -8.42 2.95 2.61
CA ARG A 41 -8.47 1.79 3.53
C ARG A 41 -9.82 1.09 3.47
N THR A 42 -10.90 1.86 3.55
CA THR A 42 -12.28 1.35 3.50
C THR A 42 -12.55 0.64 2.16
N ALA A 43 -12.12 1.24 1.05
CA ALA A 43 -12.28 0.67 -0.28
C ALA A 43 -11.44 -0.60 -0.49
N ALA A 44 -10.18 -0.60 -0.05
CA ALA A 44 -9.28 -1.75 -0.17
C ALA A 44 -9.79 -2.94 0.65
N GLU A 45 -10.28 -2.71 1.87
CA GLU A 45 -10.91 -3.74 2.69
C GLU A 45 -12.20 -4.28 2.05
N ALA A 46 -13.02 -3.42 1.45
CA ALA A 46 -14.21 -3.86 0.71
C ALA A 46 -13.84 -4.67 -0.54
N ALA A 47 -12.80 -4.28 -1.26
CA ALA A 47 -12.28 -5.03 -2.40
C ALA A 47 -11.76 -6.41 -1.98
N ASN A 48 -11.05 -6.51 -0.86
CA ASN A 48 -10.61 -7.79 -0.28
C ASN A 48 -11.76 -8.71 0.13
N ARG A 49 -12.94 -8.16 0.46
CA ARG A 49 -14.15 -8.96 0.73
C ARG A 49 -14.96 -9.30 -0.51
N THR A 50 -14.62 -8.75 -1.68
CA THR A 50 -15.39 -8.90 -2.91
C THR A 50 -14.51 -9.35 -4.07
N ILE A 51 -13.91 -8.42 -4.80
CA ILE A 51 -13.14 -8.66 -6.04
C ILE A 51 -11.89 -9.51 -5.77
N PHE A 52 -11.25 -9.32 -4.60
CA PHE A 52 -10.04 -10.05 -4.19
C PHE A 52 -10.33 -11.13 -3.13
N ALA A 53 -11.57 -11.61 -2.99
CA ALA A 53 -11.92 -12.56 -1.92
C ALA A 53 -11.14 -13.89 -1.97
N ALA A 54 -10.80 -14.38 -3.16
CA ALA A 54 -10.04 -15.63 -3.32
C ALA A 54 -8.55 -15.49 -2.96
N ASP A 55 -7.99 -14.31 -3.24
CA ASP A 55 -6.60 -13.96 -2.99
C ASP A 55 -6.53 -12.49 -2.54
N PRO A 56 -6.68 -12.22 -1.22
CA PRO A 56 -6.73 -10.86 -0.71
C PRO A 56 -5.45 -10.08 -1.04
N LEU A 57 -5.63 -8.83 -1.43
CA LEU A 57 -4.53 -7.90 -1.67
C LEU A 57 -3.82 -7.61 -0.35
N ASP A 58 -2.52 -7.82 -0.32
CA ASP A 58 -1.63 -7.28 0.71
C ASP A 58 -1.21 -5.88 0.25
N TRP A 59 -1.54 -4.86 1.02
CA TRP A 59 -1.34 -3.48 0.60
C TRP A 59 -0.75 -2.60 1.69
N GLU A 60 0.04 -1.61 1.25
CA GLU A 60 0.55 -0.53 2.09
C GLU A 60 0.24 0.83 1.45
N ILE A 61 0.40 1.90 2.23
CA ILE A 61 0.32 3.27 1.72
C ILE A 61 1.66 3.96 1.94
N LEU A 62 2.23 4.49 0.86
CA LEU A 62 3.44 5.33 0.86
C LEU A 62 3.04 6.77 0.52
N VAL A 63 3.22 7.67 1.47
CA VAL A 63 3.11 9.11 1.26
C VAL A 63 4.50 9.68 0.96
N VAL A 64 4.65 10.35 -0.18
CA VAL A 64 5.89 11.05 -0.56
C VAL A 64 5.66 12.54 -0.36
N ASP A 65 6.15 13.07 0.75
CA ASP A 65 5.91 14.45 1.15
C ASP A 65 7.01 15.38 0.64
N GLY A 66 6.61 16.40 -0.14
CA GLY A 66 7.50 17.38 -0.77
C GLY A 66 8.02 18.47 0.16
N ALA A 67 8.25 18.16 1.43
CA ALA A 67 8.56 19.08 2.52
C ALA A 67 7.41 20.05 2.85
N SER A 68 6.26 19.47 3.20
CA SER A 68 5.11 20.21 3.70
C SER A 68 5.44 20.92 5.03
N THR A 69 4.77 22.05 5.28
CA THR A 69 4.95 22.87 6.48
C THR A 69 3.68 22.97 7.33
N ASP A 70 2.63 22.24 6.95
CA ASP A 70 1.28 22.35 7.51
C ASP A 70 0.86 21.14 8.37
N GLY A 71 1.76 20.18 8.60
CA GLY A 71 1.48 18.95 9.34
C GLY A 71 1.08 17.75 8.48
N THR A 72 1.18 17.84 7.14
CA THR A 72 0.78 16.75 6.22
C THR A 72 1.43 15.41 6.58
N ALA A 73 2.73 15.39 6.84
CA ALA A 73 3.49 14.18 7.15
C ALA A 73 3.00 13.52 8.46
N GLU A 74 2.74 14.32 9.48
CA GLU A 74 2.25 13.87 10.80
C GLU A 74 0.85 13.28 10.70
N VAL A 75 -0.04 13.94 9.93
CA VAL A 75 -1.38 13.42 9.68
C VAL A 75 -1.31 12.08 8.93
N ALA A 76 -0.49 12.00 7.88
CA ALA A 76 -0.32 10.77 7.11
C ALA A 76 0.23 9.60 7.95
N ALA A 77 1.27 9.86 8.75
CA ALA A 77 1.86 8.84 9.63
C ALA A 77 0.86 8.35 10.68
N ARG A 78 0.06 9.25 11.27
CA ARG A 78 -0.99 8.90 12.23
C ARG A 78 -2.09 8.02 11.64
N GLU A 79 -2.37 8.16 10.35
CA GLU A 79 -3.32 7.31 9.61
C GLU A 79 -2.71 5.97 9.17
N GLY A 80 -1.45 5.70 9.54
CA GLY A 80 -0.75 4.45 9.27
C GLY A 80 -0.07 4.38 7.90
N ALA A 81 0.11 5.52 7.22
CA ALA A 81 0.93 5.56 6.01
C ALA A 81 2.43 5.55 6.37
N ARG A 82 3.24 4.90 5.53
CA ARG A 82 4.68 5.09 5.53
C ARG A 82 4.98 6.42 4.86
N VAL A 83 5.75 7.29 5.50
CA VAL A 83 6.04 8.63 4.98
C VAL A 83 7.50 8.72 4.55
N LEU A 84 7.72 9.17 3.33
CA LEU A 84 9.03 9.50 2.77
C LEU A 84 9.10 11.01 2.53
N LEU A 85 10.06 11.68 3.16
CA LEU A 85 10.30 13.11 2.96
C LEU A 85 11.19 13.33 1.73
N GLU A 86 10.66 13.95 0.68
CA GLU A 86 11.42 14.36 -0.49
C GLU A 86 11.94 15.79 -0.31
N ARG A 87 13.22 15.91 0.07
CA ARG A 87 13.86 17.19 0.40
C ARG A 87 14.11 18.08 -0.82
N ARG A 88 14.01 17.56 -2.05
CA ARG A 88 14.32 18.30 -3.28
C ARG A 88 13.04 18.79 -3.95
N ARG A 89 12.74 20.07 -3.78
CA ARG A 89 11.56 20.78 -4.34
C ARG A 89 11.22 20.36 -5.78
N GLY A 90 9.94 20.06 -6.04
CA GLY A 90 9.36 19.81 -7.37
C GLY A 90 8.38 18.63 -7.42
N TYR A 91 7.11 18.90 -7.81
CA TYR A 91 6.00 17.91 -7.88
C TYR A 91 6.34 16.65 -8.71
N GLY A 92 7.03 16.81 -9.85
CA GLY A 92 7.42 15.70 -10.70
C GLY A 92 8.39 14.71 -10.03
N ARG A 93 9.13 15.12 -9.00
CA ARG A 93 10.04 14.21 -8.27
C ARG A 93 9.36 13.39 -7.20
N ALA A 94 8.32 13.91 -6.56
CA ALA A 94 7.52 13.11 -5.63
C ALA A 94 6.91 11.90 -6.36
N TYR A 95 6.50 12.10 -7.62
CA TYR A 95 6.05 11.03 -8.52
C TYR A 95 7.16 10.02 -8.84
N MET A 96 8.38 10.49 -9.19
CA MET A 96 9.52 9.61 -9.51
C MET A 96 10.11 8.89 -8.29
N THR A 97 9.87 9.35 -7.07
CA THR A 97 10.43 8.74 -5.86
C THR A 97 9.57 7.59 -5.34
N GLY A 98 8.28 7.61 -5.68
CA GLY A 98 7.35 6.55 -5.26
C GLY A 98 7.21 5.38 -6.23
N PHE A 99 7.74 5.48 -7.46
CA PHE A 99 7.77 4.42 -8.48
C PHE A 99 9.19 3.86 -8.63
#